data_AF-A0A7R9IN14-F1
#
_entry.id   AF-A0A7R9IN14-F1
#
_cell.length_a   1.000
_cell.length_b   1.000
_cell.length_c   1.000
_cell.angle_alpha   90.00
_cell.angle_beta   90.00
_cell.angle_gamma   90.00
#
_symmetry.space_group_name_H-M   'P 1'
#
loop_
_entity.id
_entity.type
_entity.pdbx_description
1 polymer ?
#
loop_
_entity_poly.entity_id
_entity_poly.type
_entity_poly.pdbx_seq_one_letter_code
_entity_poly.pdbx_strand_id
1 'polypeptide(L)'
;MESMSKKNIIETVDTAKDYACKLEDLLSSVKGANDQIQTSTQKTISEIDSTFDLLVSTLLESLNKRRALLRTEALRLRDDGLAPLKACRDIIDEKLRVTKLYIEEGRNILRVGGLTTSLEKTLCFTEQASLLGSLPAVPNLEEVADLSFQCPVESIVPELQQCVANIGQVSRMGPVQITEVHEKPGALLVQWEEVDYERVVDVHSFRLQLAYGDVRGQDHLQLSNYHDTYVGPEGQHLVRDLRPGVPYTFRVCCRVEGSSDWSAWSLPRVALTHQEPFCT
;
A
#
# COMPACT_ATOMS: atom_id res chain seq x y z
N MET A 1 -28.59 -22.01 -73.58
CA MET A 1 -28.66 -22.70 -72.27
C MET A 1 -27.28 -22.86 -71.62
N GLU A 2 -26.26 -23.37 -72.33
CA GLU A 2 -24.88 -23.52 -71.79
C GLU A 2 -24.21 -22.21 -71.31
N SER A 3 -24.40 -21.10 -72.05
CA SER A 3 -23.84 -19.79 -71.67
C SER A 3 -24.40 -19.25 -70.34
N MET A 4 -25.66 -19.58 -70.03
CA MET A 4 -26.34 -19.14 -68.80
C MET A 4 -25.89 -19.96 -67.60
N SER A 5 -25.62 -21.27 -67.81
CA SER A 5 -25.05 -22.16 -66.80
C SER A 5 -23.62 -21.75 -66.42
N LYS A 6 -22.77 -21.39 -67.40
CA LYS A 6 -21.40 -20.92 -67.13
C LYS A 6 -21.36 -19.61 -66.34
N LYS A 7 -22.27 -18.66 -66.64
CA LYS A 7 -22.38 -17.39 -65.90
C LYS A 7 -22.77 -17.62 -64.44
N ASN A 8 -23.77 -18.48 -64.18
CA ASN A 8 -24.17 -18.83 -62.81
C ASN A 8 -23.03 -19.51 -62.02
N ILE A 9 -22.23 -20.36 -62.67
CA ILE A 9 -21.07 -21.00 -62.03
C ILE A 9 -20.02 -19.94 -61.64
N ILE A 10 -19.76 -18.95 -62.49
CA ILE A 10 -18.82 -17.85 -62.19
C ILE A 10 -19.33 -17.03 -61.00
N GLU A 11 -20.60 -16.59 -61.01
CA GLU A 11 -21.19 -15.82 -59.89
C GLU A 11 -21.16 -16.59 -58.57
N THR A 12 -21.40 -17.91 -58.62
CA THR A 12 -21.31 -18.78 -57.43
C THR A 12 -19.88 -18.88 -56.92
N VAL A 13 -18.89 -19.01 -57.81
CA VAL A 13 -17.47 -19.07 -57.45
C VAL A 13 -17.00 -17.74 -56.85
N ASP A 14 -17.42 -16.60 -57.41
CA ASP A 14 -17.07 -15.29 -56.88
C ASP A 14 -17.71 -15.05 -55.50
N THR A 15 -18.98 -15.44 -55.31
CA THR A 15 -19.62 -15.41 -53.98
C THR A 15 -18.90 -16.31 -52.97
N ALA A 16 -18.43 -17.49 -53.40
CA ALA A 16 -17.67 -18.41 -52.54
C ALA A 16 -16.29 -17.85 -52.16
N LYS A 17 -15.63 -17.11 -53.05
CA LYS A 17 -14.38 -16.39 -52.75
C LYS A 17 -14.61 -15.28 -51.73
N ASP A 18 -15.63 -14.45 -51.94
CA ASP A 18 -15.99 -13.39 -50.99
C ASP A 18 -16.31 -13.97 -49.60
N TYR A 19 -16.98 -15.12 -49.56
CA TYR A 19 -17.25 -15.83 -48.32
C TYR A 19 -15.96 -16.37 -47.68
N ALA A 20 -15.04 -16.95 -48.46
CA ALA A 20 -13.75 -17.41 -47.95
C ALA A 20 -12.92 -16.27 -47.35
N CYS A 21 -12.85 -15.11 -48.01
CA CYS A 21 -12.18 -13.92 -47.47
C CYS A 21 -12.80 -13.49 -46.13
N LYS A 22 -14.13 -13.46 -46.02
CA LYS A 22 -14.81 -13.15 -44.74
C LYS A 22 -14.48 -14.17 -43.65
N LEU A 23 -14.34 -15.46 -43.99
CA LEU A 23 -13.93 -16.48 -43.03
C LEU A 23 -12.48 -16.31 -42.57
N GLU A 24 -11.57 -15.90 -43.46
CA GLU A 24 -10.19 -15.56 -43.11
C GLU A 24 -10.13 -14.35 -42.16
N ASP A 25 -10.94 -13.32 -42.41
CA ASP A 25 -11.08 -12.16 -41.51
C ASP A 25 -11.61 -12.56 -40.12
N LEU A 26 -12.60 -13.45 -40.08
CA LEU A 26 -13.13 -13.99 -38.83
C LEU A 26 -12.08 -14.82 -38.09
N LEU A 27 -11.30 -15.64 -38.79
CA LEU A 27 -10.22 -16.42 -38.19
C LEU A 27 -9.13 -15.53 -37.59
N SER A 28 -8.76 -14.46 -38.31
CA SER A 28 -7.84 -13.43 -37.83
C SER A 28 -8.37 -12.74 -36.56
N SER A 29 -9.67 -12.41 -36.55
CA SER A 29 -10.33 -11.79 -35.39
C SER A 29 -10.33 -12.71 -34.16
N VAL A 30 -10.60 -14.01 -34.34
CA VAL A 30 -10.54 -15.01 -33.26
C VAL A 30 -9.11 -15.15 -32.73
N LYS A 31 -8.11 -15.17 -33.61
CA LYS A 31 -6.71 -15.21 -33.20
C LYS A 31 -6.33 -14.00 -32.35
N GLY A 32 -6.72 -12.79 -32.78
CA GLY A 32 -6.51 -11.57 -32.00
C GLY A 32 -7.18 -11.60 -30.62
N ALA A 33 -8.41 -12.13 -30.54
CA ALA A 33 -9.10 -12.30 -29.26
C ALA A 33 -8.38 -13.29 -28.33
N ASN A 34 -7.83 -14.38 -28.88
CA ASN A 34 -7.04 -15.34 -28.11
C ASN A 34 -5.75 -14.71 -27.58
N ASP A 35 -5.02 -13.98 -28.44
CA ASP A 35 -3.78 -13.29 -28.05
C ASP A 35 -4.05 -12.22 -26.97
N GLN A 36 -5.19 -11.52 -27.05
CA GLN A 36 -5.65 -10.58 -26.04
C GLN A 36 -5.85 -11.27 -24.67
N ILE A 37 -6.52 -12.42 -24.63
CA ILE A 37 -6.75 -13.16 -23.37
C ILE A 37 -5.42 -13.61 -22.77
N GLN A 38 -4.51 -14.17 -23.58
CA GLN A 38 -3.21 -14.63 -23.10
C GLN A 38 -2.38 -13.47 -22.55
N THR A 39 -2.28 -12.36 -23.30
CA THR A 39 -1.50 -11.19 -22.90
C THR A 39 -2.07 -10.52 -21.65
N SER A 40 -3.39 -10.32 -21.61
CA SER A 40 -4.05 -9.70 -20.45
C SER A 40 -3.95 -10.56 -19.19
N THR A 41 -4.07 -11.88 -19.32
CA THR A 41 -3.87 -12.82 -18.21
C THR A 41 -2.46 -12.71 -17.65
N GLN A 42 -1.43 -12.76 -18.51
CA GLN A 42 -0.05 -12.67 -18.08
C GLN A 42 0.25 -11.34 -17.38
N LYS A 43 -0.26 -10.23 -17.93
CA LYS A 43 -0.15 -8.90 -17.33
C LYS A 43 -0.84 -8.84 -15.95
N THR A 44 -2.05 -9.40 -15.86
CA THR A 44 -2.84 -9.42 -14.61
C THR A 44 -2.13 -10.24 -13.53
N ILE A 45 -1.54 -11.39 -13.87
CA ILE A 45 -0.74 -12.19 -12.93
C ILE A 45 0.45 -11.38 -12.41
N SER A 46 1.20 -10.73 -13.29
CA SER A 46 2.34 -9.90 -12.88
C SER A 46 1.93 -8.69 -12.02
N GLU A 47 0.78 -8.09 -12.30
CA GLU A 47 0.21 -7.01 -11.48
C GLU A 47 -0.24 -7.51 -10.11
N ILE A 48 -0.84 -8.70 -10.02
CA ILE A 48 -1.17 -9.36 -8.74
C ILE A 48 0.10 -9.57 -7.92
N ASP A 49 1.10 -10.24 -8.49
CA ASP A 49 2.35 -10.57 -7.79
C ASP A 49 3.03 -9.31 -7.25
N SER A 50 3.23 -8.30 -8.12
CA SER A 50 3.88 -7.05 -7.74
C SER A 50 3.09 -6.25 -6.68
N THR A 51 1.75 -6.27 -6.74
CA THR A 51 0.90 -5.61 -5.75
C THR A 51 1.01 -6.28 -4.38
N PHE A 52 0.94 -7.61 -4.33
CA PHE A 52 1.05 -8.34 -3.07
C PHE A 52 2.47 -8.28 -2.49
N ASP A 53 3.51 -8.28 -3.32
CA ASP A 53 4.89 -8.04 -2.86
C ASP A 53 5.04 -6.66 -2.21
N LEU A 54 4.42 -5.63 -2.79
CA LEU A 54 4.40 -4.29 -2.21
C LEU A 54 3.63 -4.25 -0.88
N LEU A 55 2.48 -4.91 -0.79
CA LEU A 55 1.70 -4.99 0.44
C LEU A 55 2.48 -5.70 1.55
N VAL A 56 3.11 -6.83 1.24
CA VAL A 56 3.94 -7.61 2.18
C VAL A 56 5.09 -6.77 2.70
N SER A 57 5.84 -6.12 1.80
CA SER A 57 6.98 -5.28 2.19
C SER A 57 6.55 -4.10 3.06
N THR A 58 5.47 -3.40 2.70
CA THR A 58 4.92 -2.27 3.46
C THR A 58 4.44 -2.67 4.86
N LEU A 59 3.72 -3.79 4.96
CA LEU A 59 3.23 -4.31 6.24
C LEU A 59 4.39 -4.74 7.13
N LEU A 60 5.36 -5.48 6.58
CA LEU A 60 6.54 -5.94 7.29
C LEU A 60 7.36 -4.77 7.83
N GLU A 61 7.57 -3.73 7.01
CA GLU A 61 8.27 -2.52 7.43
C GLU A 61 7.55 -1.83 8.60
N SER A 62 6.23 -1.68 8.51
CA SER A 62 5.40 -1.05 9.54
C SER A 62 5.44 -1.83 10.86
N LEU A 63 5.34 -3.16 10.80
CA LEU A 63 5.44 -4.04 11.97
C LEU A 63 6.83 -3.97 12.61
N ASN A 64 7.90 -3.96 11.80
CA ASN A 64 9.26 -3.84 12.30
C ASN A 64 9.53 -2.47 12.95
N LYS A 65 9.02 -1.37 12.36
CA LYS A 65 9.06 -0.04 12.97
C LYS A 65 8.37 -0.04 14.33
N ARG A 66 7.15 -0.58 14.43
CA ARG A 66 6.41 -0.65 15.70
C ARG A 66 7.16 -1.49 16.75
N ARG A 67 7.73 -2.63 16.34
CA ARG A 67 8.54 -3.49 17.21
C ARG A 67 9.77 -2.75 17.76
N ALA A 68 10.46 -1.99 16.92
CA ALA A 68 11.63 -1.20 17.33
C ALA A 68 11.25 -0.11 18.33
N LEU A 69 10.13 0.59 18.11
CA LEU A 69 9.61 1.60 19.04
C LEU A 69 9.29 1.01 20.41
N LEU A 70 8.58 -0.13 20.46
CA LEU A 70 8.24 -0.80 21.72
C LEU A 70 9.48 -1.27 22.49
N ARG A 71 10.49 -1.79 21.78
CA ARG A 71 11.79 -2.15 22.40
C ARG A 71 12.50 -0.94 22.98
N THR A 72 12.52 0.16 22.23
CA THR A 72 13.15 1.41 22.68
C THR A 72 12.47 1.94 23.95
N GLU A 73 11.14 1.90 23.99
CA GLU A 73 10.38 2.31 25.18
C GLU A 73 10.67 1.42 26.38
N ALA A 74 10.73 0.10 26.21
CA ALA A 74 11.09 -0.82 27.29
C ALA A 74 12.50 -0.57 27.84
N LEU A 75 13.48 -0.29 26.95
CA LEU A 75 14.84 0.08 27.36
C LEU A 75 14.88 1.41 28.11
N ARG A 76 14.11 2.40 27.66
CA ARG A 76 13.99 3.70 28.33
C ARG A 76 13.43 3.54 29.75
N LEU A 77 12.30 2.83 29.89
CA LEU A 77 11.68 2.59 31.19
C LEU A 77 12.60 1.81 32.13
N ARG A 78 13.36 0.84 31.61
CA ARG A 78 14.40 0.14 32.39
C ARG A 78 15.45 1.13 32.90
N ASP A 79 15.98 1.98 32.04
CA ASP A 79 17.05 2.91 32.43
C ASP A 79 16.56 3.94 33.45
N ASP A 80 15.34 4.45 33.26
CA ASP A 80 14.65 5.33 34.21
C ASP A 80 14.42 4.66 35.57
N GLY A 81 13.98 3.39 35.57
CA GLY A 81 13.76 2.61 36.80
C GLY A 81 15.05 2.21 37.52
N LEU A 82 16.14 1.94 36.78
CA LEU A 82 17.44 1.56 37.36
C LEU A 82 18.22 2.76 37.92
N ALA A 83 17.99 3.97 37.41
CA ALA A 83 18.70 5.18 37.86
C ALA A 83 18.62 5.42 39.39
N PRO A 84 17.43 5.44 40.03
CA PRO A 84 17.34 5.64 41.48
C PRO A 84 17.93 4.47 42.28
N LEU A 85 17.84 3.24 41.78
CA LEU A 85 18.42 2.07 42.45
C LEU A 85 19.95 2.11 42.46
N LYS A 86 20.56 2.57 41.35
CA LYS A 86 22.01 2.80 41.29
C LYS A 86 22.43 3.86 42.32
N ALA A 87 21.72 4.98 42.38
CA ALA A 87 22.01 6.03 43.37
C ALA A 87 21.85 5.53 44.82
N CYS A 88 20.81 4.74 45.10
CA CYS A 88 20.61 4.11 46.42
C CYS A 88 21.77 3.18 46.79
N ARG A 89 22.22 2.34 45.85
CA ARG A 89 23.38 1.45 46.05
C ARG A 89 24.65 2.26 46.34
N ASP A 90 24.91 3.31 45.58
CA ASP A 90 26.13 4.11 45.74
C ASP A 90 26.17 4.77 47.15
N ILE A 91 25.02 5.22 47.67
CA ILE A 91 24.89 5.73 49.05
C ILE A 91 25.18 4.64 50.09
N ILE A 92 24.64 3.43 49.88
CA ILE A 92 24.86 2.29 50.78
C ILE A 92 26.34 1.88 50.79
N ASP A 93 26.96 1.76 49.62
CA ASP A 93 28.35 1.36 49.46
C ASP A 93 29.29 2.36 50.16
N GLU A 94 29.05 3.66 50.01
CA GLU A 94 29.84 4.69 50.67
C GLU A 94 29.67 4.66 52.20
N LYS A 95 28.43 4.58 52.69
CA LYS A 95 28.16 4.44 54.13
C LYS A 95 28.83 3.19 54.72
N LEU A 96 28.76 2.07 54.00
CA LEU A 96 29.38 0.81 54.43
C LEU A 96 30.91 0.94 54.46
N ARG A 97 31.51 1.58 53.44
CA ARG A 97 32.95 1.84 53.37
C ARG A 97 33.43 2.70 54.54
N VAL A 98 32.77 3.84 54.78
CA VAL A 98 33.08 4.74 55.90
C VAL A 98 32.93 4.02 57.24
N THR A 99 31.85 3.25 57.43
CA THR A 99 31.62 2.48 58.67
C THR A 99 32.70 1.42 58.90
N LYS A 100 33.16 0.73 57.84
CA LYS A 100 34.27 -0.24 57.95
C LYS A 100 35.58 0.42 58.39
N LEU A 101 35.91 1.59 57.83
CA LEU A 101 37.10 2.36 58.23
C LEU A 101 37.00 2.82 59.68
N TYR A 102 35.83 3.30 60.11
CA TYR A 102 35.57 3.69 61.49
C TYR A 102 35.76 2.50 62.46
N ILE A 103 35.27 1.31 62.10
CA ILE A 103 35.49 0.08 62.89
C ILE A 103 37.00 -0.25 63.00
N GLU A 104 37.75 -0.16 61.90
CA GLU A 104 39.20 -0.40 61.86
C GLU A 104 39.95 0.59 62.77
N GLU A 105 39.60 1.88 62.71
CA GLU A 105 40.15 2.93 63.57
C GLU A 105 39.89 2.65 65.04
N GLY A 106 38.64 2.29 65.40
CA GLY A 106 38.28 1.90 66.77
C GLY A 106 39.09 0.69 67.25
N ARG A 107 39.24 -0.35 66.41
CA ARG A 107 40.09 -1.51 66.73
C ARG A 107 41.56 -1.12 66.95
N ASN A 108 42.09 -0.21 66.15
CA ASN A 108 43.46 0.28 66.29
C ASN A 108 43.66 1.07 67.60
N ILE A 109 42.72 1.94 67.97
CA ILE A 109 42.74 2.67 69.25
C ILE A 109 42.76 1.68 70.42
N LEU A 110 41.92 0.64 70.38
CA LEU A 110 41.87 -0.39 71.41
C LEU A 110 43.16 -1.23 71.48
N ARG A 111 43.78 -1.55 70.33
CA ARG A 111 45.01 -2.36 70.26
C ARG A 111 46.24 -1.63 70.82
N VAL A 112 46.33 -0.30 70.65
CA VAL A 112 47.46 0.53 71.13
C VAL A 112 47.30 0.92 72.62
N GLY A 113 46.24 0.42 73.28
CA GLY A 113 45.83 0.76 74.64
C GLY A 113 46.97 0.99 75.64
N GLY A 114 47.18 2.25 76.01
CA GLY A 114 47.71 2.63 77.33
C GLY A 114 49.03 3.41 77.40
N LEU A 115 49.82 3.55 76.33
CA LEU A 115 51.13 4.25 76.45
C LEU A 115 51.36 5.48 75.56
N THR A 116 50.64 5.68 74.44
CA THR A 116 50.90 6.82 73.52
C THR A 116 49.72 7.35 72.71
N THR A 117 48.49 6.86 72.89
CA THR A 117 47.35 7.32 72.08
C THR A 117 46.93 8.74 72.51
N SER A 118 47.06 9.73 71.61
CA SER A 118 46.65 11.12 71.86
C SER A 118 45.16 11.19 72.23
N LEU A 119 44.85 11.86 73.35
CA LEU A 119 43.49 12.17 73.83
C LEU A 119 42.60 12.76 72.71
N GLU A 120 43.23 13.52 71.81
CA GLU A 120 42.60 14.15 70.64
C GLU A 120 42.04 13.13 69.64
N LYS A 121 42.71 11.99 69.41
CA LYS A 121 42.23 10.94 68.51
C LYS A 121 41.02 10.20 69.07
N THR A 122 41.00 9.99 70.39
CA THR A 122 39.86 9.37 71.08
C THR A 122 38.64 10.29 71.13
N LEU A 123 38.87 11.60 71.33
CA LEU A 123 37.83 12.61 71.23
C LEU A 123 37.23 12.67 69.83
N CYS A 124 38.08 12.78 68.79
CA CYS A 124 37.65 12.82 67.39
C CYS A 124 36.86 11.56 66.98
N PHE A 125 37.31 10.37 67.41
CA PHE A 125 36.58 9.11 67.20
C PHE A 125 35.18 9.15 67.86
N THR A 126 35.08 9.67 69.07
CA THR A 126 33.82 9.76 69.81
C THR A 126 32.85 10.75 69.15
N GLU A 127 33.35 11.86 68.61
CA GLU A 127 32.56 12.81 67.83
C GLU A 127 32.03 12.17 66.53
N GLN A 128 32.86 11.40 65.83
CA GLN A 128 32.46 10.68 64.61
C GLN A 128 31.41 9.59 64.86
N ALA A 129 31.33 9.04 66.08
CA ALA A 129 30.29 8.08 66.45
C ALA A 129 28.87 8.62 66.23
N SER A 130 28.69 9.93 66.40
CA SER A 130 27.41 10.61 66.19
C SER A 130 26.97 10.63 64.72
N LEU A 131 27.91 10.44 63.78
CA LEU A 131 27.67 10.43 62.34
C LEU A 131 27.21 9.07 61.78
N LEU A 132 27.25 8.00 62.59
CA LEU A 132 26.82 6.65 62.16
C LEU A 132 25.34 6.60 61.75
N GLY A 133 24.53 7.57 62.20
CA GLY A 133 23.21 7.89 61.65
C GLY A 133 22.23 6.71 61.51
N SER A 134 21.17 6.91 60.72
CA SER A 134 20.21 5.87 60.36
C SER A 134 20.57 5.19 59.03
N LEU A 135 20.07 3.96 58.85
CA LEU A 135 20.18 3.23 57.60
C LEU A 135 19.44 3.98 56.48
N PRO A 136 20.00 4.02 55.25
CA PRO A 136 19.27 4.56 54.10
C PRO A 136 18.04 3.69 53.80
N ALA A 137 16.94 4.31 53.38
CA ALA A 137 15.75 3.61 52.94
C ALA A 137 15.98 2.99 51.55
N VAL A 138 15.45 1.78 51.35
CA VAL A 138 15.47 1.05 50.08
C VAL A 138 14.01 0.85 49.66
N PRO A 139 13.66 1.13 48.39
CA PRO A 139 12.29 0.91 47.91
C PRO A 139 11.92 -0.57 47.97
N ASN A 140 10.64 -0.85 48.24
CA ASN A 140 10.10 -2.22 48.16
C ASN A 140 9.99 -2.66 46.70
N LEU A 141 9.89 -3.96 46.44
CA LEU A 141 9.82 -4.47 45.05
C LEU A 141 8.58 -3.98 44.31
N GLU A 142 7.47 -3.76 45.03
CA GLU A 142 6.23 -3.21 44.49
C GLU A 142 6.37 -1.75 44.05
N GLU A 143 7.40 -1.05 44.55
CA GLU A 143 7.72 0.34 44.20
C GLU A 143 8.75 0.41 43.05
N VAL A 144 9.30 -0.73 42.63
CA VAL A 144 10.24 -0.83 41.51
C VAL A 144 9.48 -1.19 40.23
N ALA A 145 9.94 -0.64 39.10
CA ALA A 145 9.34 -0.91 37.81
C ALA A 145 9.40 -2.41 37.44
N ASP A 146 8.23 -3.02 37.22
CA ASP A 146 8.06 -4.36 36.65
C ASP A 146 7.48 -4.26 35.23
N LEU A 147 8.34 -4.47 34.23
CA LEU A 147 8.03 -4.21 32.82
C LEU A 147 7.30 -5.39 32.21
N SER A 148 6.10 -5.14 31.68
CA SER A 148 5.31 -6.15 30.96
C SER A 148 4.91 -5.67 29.56
N PHE A 149 4.75 -6.61 28.64
CA PHE A 149 4.25 -6.36 27.29
C PHE A 149 2.97 -7.16 27.08
N GLN A 150 1.90 -6.47 26.69
CA GLN A 150 0.61 -7.07 26.37
C GLN A 150 0.29 -6.81 24.89
N CYS A 151 -0.10 -7.88 24.20
CA CYS A 151 -0.55 -7.81 22.82
C CYS A 151 -1.64 -8.89 22.61
N PRO A 152 -2.89 -8.51 22.29
CA PRO A 152 -3.98 -9.46 22.08
C PRO A 152 -3.87 -10.11 20.69
N VAL A 153 -2.82 -10.90 20.48
CA VAL A 153 -2.50 -11.53 19.18
C VAL A 153 -3.66 -12.43 18.71
N GLU A 154 -4.31 -13.13 19.64
CA GLU A 154 -5.43 -14.03 19.32
C GLU A 154 -6.64 -13.31 18.71
N SER A 155 -6.87 -12.04 19.05
CA SER A 155 -7.95 -11.23 18.45
C SER A 155 -7.51 -10.56 17.15
N ILE A 156 -6.23 -10.14 17.06
CA ILE A 156 -5.70 -9.40 15.91
C ILE A 156 -5.50 -10.31 14.69
N VAL A 157 -5.03 -11.55 14.89
CA VAL A 157 -4.69 -12.46 13.77
C VAL A 157 -5.92 -12.77 12.90
N PRO A 158 -7.09 -13.15 13.44
CA PRO A 158 -8.29 -13.37 12.63
C PRO A 158 -8.74 -12.13 11.85
N GLU A 159 -8.68 -10.94 12.45
CA GLU A 159 -9.03 -9.69 11.78
C GLU A 159 -8.09 -9.42 10.59
N LEU A 160 -6.78 -9.59 10.78
CA LEU A 160 -5.80 -9.46 9.71
C LEU A 160 -6.03 -10.49 8.60
N GLN A 161 -6.29 -11.74 8.94
CA GLN A 161 -6.59 -12.79 7.97
C GLN A 161 -7.85 -12.45 7.17
N GLN A 162 -8.90 -11.99 7.83
CA GLN A 162 -10.13 -11.56 7.17
C GLN A 162 -9.87 -10.36 6.25
N CYS A 163 -9.08 -9.37 6.68
CA CYS A 163 -8.70 -8.25 5.83
C CYS A 163 -7.96 -8.74 4.58
N VAL A 164 -6.92 -9.57 4.74
CA VAL A 164 -6.14 -10.10 3.60
C VAL A 164 -7.01 -10.93 2.64
N ALA A 165 -7.94 -11.73 3.16
CA ALA A 165 -8.84 -12.54 2.36
C ALA A 165 -9.75 -11.72 1.43
N ASN A 166 -10.00 -10.45 1.74
CA ASN A 166 -10.86 -9.57 0.94
C ASN A 166 -10.07 -8.60 0.04
N ILE A 167 -8.74 -8.70 -0.02
CA ILE A 167 -7.92 -7.81 -0.85
C ILE A 167 -7.95 -8.25 -2.31
N GLY A 168 -8.30 -7.30 -3.18
CA GLY A 168 -8.21 -7.45 -4.62
C GLY A 168 -9.33 -8.30 -5.21
N GLN A 169 -9.50 -8.16 -6.52
CA GLN A 169 -10.45 -8.93 -7.29
C GLN A 169 -9.99 -9.02 -8.74
N VAL A 170 -10.21 -10.18 -9.36
CA VAL A 170 -10.08 -10.34 -10.81
C VAL A 170 -11.46 -10.31 -11.43
N SER A 171 -11.63 -9.47 -12.45
CA SER A 171 -12.86 -9.36 -13.25
C SER A 171 -12.58 -9.72 -14.70
N ARG A 172 -13.58 -10.26 -15.39
CA ARG A 172 -13.48 -10.60 -16.82
C ARG A 172 -13.20 -9.36 -17.68
N MET A 173 -13.78 -8.22 -17.31
CA MET A 173 -13.62 -6.94 -17.98
C MET A 173 -13.88 -5.79 -17.01
N GLY A 174 -13.50 -4.57 -17.40
CA GLY A 174 -13.91 -3.38 -16.66
C GLY A 174 -15.43 -3.26 -16.64
N PRO A 175 -16.02 -2.75 -15.53
CA PRO A 175 -17.46 -2.75 -15.30
C PRO A 175 -18.26 -1.93 -16.30
N VAL A 176 -17.58 -1.09 -17.09
CA VAL A 176 -18.16 -0.20 -18.09
C VAL A 176 -17.38 -0.35 -19.39
N GLN A 177 -18.08 -0.31 -20.53
CA GLN A 177 -17.46 -0.36 -21.85
C GLN A 177 -17.99 0.75 -22.74
N ILE A 178 -17.12 1.24 -23.63
CA ILE A 178 -17.52 2.14 -24.71
C ILE A 178 -18.32 1.30 -25.71
N THR A 179 -19.61 1.59 -25.84
CA THR A 179 -20.53 0.89 -26.73
C THR A 179 -20.54 1.51 -28.11
N GLU A 180 -20.66 2.84 -28.17
CA GLU A 180 -20.83 3.58 -29.42
C GLU A 180 -19.94 4.83 -29.46
N VAL A 181 -19.47 5.17 -30.67
CA VAL A 181 -18.76 6.42 -30.94
C VAL A 181 -19.31 7.03 -32.22
N HIS A 182 -19.90 8.21 -32.10
CA HIS A 182 -20.53 8.90 -33.22
C HIS A 182 -19.73 10.11 -33.67
N GLU A 183 -19.46 10.19 -34.98
CA GLU A 183 -18.81 11.35 -35.58
C GLU A 183 -19.67 12.61 -35.50
N LYS A 184 -19.04 13.72 -35.11
CA LYS A 184 -19.57 15.08 -35.15
C LYS A 184 -18.52 16.01 -35.78
N PRO A 185 -18.92 17.18 -36.30
CA PRO A 185 -17.99 18.19 -36.84
C PRO A 185 -16.94 18.59 -35.80
N GLY A 186 -15.66 18.26 -36.07
CA GLY A 186 -14.54 18.49 -35.15
C GLY A 186 -14.65 17.77 -33.80
N ALA A 187 -15.48 16.73 -33.69
CA ALA A 187 -15.82 16.12 -32.41
C ALA A 187 -16.23 14.63 -32.53
N LEU A 188 -16.22 13.94 -31.39
CA LEU A 188 -16.71 12.57 -31.24
C LEU A 188 -17.62 12.49 -30.02
N LEU A 189 -18.85 12.00 -30.20
CA LEU A 189 -19.74 11.65 -29.10
C LEU A 189 -19.46 10.20 -28.69
N VAL A 190 -18.86 10.02 -27.52
CA VAL A 190 -18.50 8.72 -26.96
C VAL A 190 -19.59 8.32 -25.97
N GLN A 191 -20.13 7.12 -26.12
CA GLN A 191 -21.17 6.55 -25.25
C GLN A 191 -20.66 5.26 -24.61
N TRP A 192 -21.07 5.01 -23.37
CA TRP A 192 -20.68 3.84 -22.62
C TRP A 192 -21.80 3.32 -21.73
N GLU A 193 -21.75 2.03 -21.45
CA GLU A 193 -22.73 1.33 -20.64
C GLU A 193 -22.05 0.39 -19.65
N GLU A 194 -22.75 0.10 -18.56
CA GLU A 194 -22.37 -0.93 -17.61
C GLU A 194 -22.52 -2.32 -18.25
N VAL A 195 -21.50 -3.15 -18.12
CA VAL A 195 -21.44 -4.49 -18.74
C VAL A 195 -21.18 -5.60 -17.74
N ASP A 196 -20.88 -5.26 -16.48
CA ASP A 196 -20.66 -6.26 -15.45
C ASP A 196 -22.01 -6.71 -14.86
N TYR A 197 -22.55 -7.79 -15.42
CA TYR A 197 -23.79 -8.40 -14.96
C TYR A 197 -23.62 -9.21 -13.66
N GLU A 198 -22.38 -9.44 -13.19
CA GLU A 198 -22.13 -10.19 -11.96
C GLU A 198 -22.42 -9.35 -10.71
N ARG A 199 -22.47 -8.01 -10.85
CA ARG A 199 -22.79 -7.08 -9.77
C ARG A 199 -23.67 -5.95 -10.27
N VAL A 200 -24.80 -5.72 -9.61
CA VAL A 200 -25.48 -4.42 -9.71
C VAL A 200 -24.64 -3.44 -8.91
N VAL A 201 -23.99 -2.52 -9.60
CA VAL A 201 -23.07 -1.55 -9.00
C VAL A 201 -23.72 -0.18 -9.12
N ASP A 202 -24.02 0.47 -8.00
CA ASP A 202 -24.52 1.85 -8.02
C ASP A 202 -23.38 2.80 -8.42
N VAL A 203 -23.24 3.01 -9.74
CA VAL A 203 -22.20 3.87 -10.29
C VAL A 203 -22.50 5.33 -9.95
N HIS A 204 -21.58 5.95 -9.24
CA HIS A 204 -21.65 7.36 -8.85
C HIS A 204 -21.14 8.28 -9.95
N SER A 205 -20.04 7.90 -10.61
CA SER A 205 -19.40 8.73 -11.64
C SER A 205 -18.57 7.91 -12.60
N PHE A 206 -18.50 8.34 -13.84
CA PHE A 206 -17.61 7.85 -14.89
C PHE A 206 -16.43 8.80 -15.08
N ARG A 207 -15.33 8.25 -15.60
CA ARG A 207 -14.15 9.00 -16.03
C ARG A 207 -13.76 8.53 -17.43
N LEU A 208 -13.79 9.45 -18.39
CA LEU A 208 -13.36 9.22 -19.76
C LEU A 208 -11.96 9.82 -19.96
N GLN A 209 -11.09 9.03 -20.60
CA GLN A 209 -9.79 9.48 -21.04
C GLN A 209 -9.60 9.33 -22.54
N LEU A 210 -8.80 10.23 -23.08
CA LEU A 210 -8.41 10.30 -24.48
C LEU A 210 -6.88 10.23 -24.60
N ALA A 211 -6.39 9.43 -25.54
CA ALA A 211 -5.00 9.44 -25.98
C ALA A 211 -4.87 9.80 -27.46
N TYR A 212 -3.79 10.48 -27.79
CA TYR A 212 -3.50 10.89 -29.17
C TYR A 212 -2.95 9.71 -29.97
N GLY A 213 -3.56 9.39 -31.12
CA GLY A 213 -3.16 8.25 -31.96
C GLY A 213 -3.86 6.93 -31.59
N ASP A 214 -3.45 5.85 -32.28
CA ASP A 214 -3.79 4.47 -31.93
C ASP A 214 -2.74 3.91 -30.98
N VAL A 215 -3.06 3.88 -29.69
CA VAL A 215 -2.14 3.40 -28.63
C VAL A 215 -2.41 1.95 -28.21
N ARG A 216 -3.22 1.20 -28.99
CA ARG A 216 -3.51 -0.21 -28.68
C ARG A 216 -2.22 -1.03 -28.74
N GLY A 217 -2.00 -1.85 -27.72
CA GLY A 217 -0.79 -2.70 -27.61
C GLY A 217 0.52 -1.96 -27.31
N GLN A 218 0.50 -0.66 -27.05
CA GLN A 218 1.70 0.14 -26.75
C GLN A 218 1.76 0.50 -25.25
N ASP A 219 2.10 -0.48 -24.40
CA ASP A 219 2.07 -0.34 -22.92
C ASP A 219 2.85 0.89 -22.39
N HIS A 220 3.97 1.25 -23.02
CA HIS A 220 4.80 2.40 -22.63
C HIS A 220 4.14 3.77 -22.87
N LEU A 221 3.14 3.85 -23.74
CA LEU A 221 2.38 5.08 -24.03
C LEU A 221 1.01 5.11 -23.34
N GLN A 222 0.57 4.01 -22.75
CA GLN A 222 -0.75 3.89 -22.11
C GLN A 222 -0.90 4.66 -20.79
N LEU A 223 0.18 5.14 -20.18
CA LEU A 223 0.14 5.90 -18.93
C LEU A 223 0.40 7.39 -19.15
N SER A 224 1.26 7.77 -20.10
CA SER A 224 1.65 9.17 -20.33
C SER A 224 0.81 9.91 -21.38
N ASN A 225 0.16 9.19 -22.31
CA ASN A 225 -0.56 9.80 -23.42
C ASN A 225 -2.07 9.99 -23.15
N TYR A 226 -2.61 9.40 -22.07
CA TYR A 226 -4.03 9.56 -21.74
C TYR A 226 -4.27 10.81 -20.91
N HIS A 227 -5.29 11.57 -21.29
CA HIS A 227 -5.74 12.78 -20.62
C HIS A 227 -7.22 12.67 -20.29
N ASP A 228 -7.62 13.19 -19.13
CA ASP A 228 -9.02 13.24 -18.74
C ASP A 228 -9.78 14.22 -19.63
N THR A 229 -10.85 13.74 -20.25
CA THR A 229 -11.77 14.58 -21.04
C THR A 229 -13.11 14.77 -20.35
N TYR A 230 -13.47 13.84 -19.46
CA TYR A 230 -14.73 13.92 -18.72
C TYR A 230 -14.66 13.18 -17.38
N VAL A 231 -15.28 13.77 -16.35
CA VAL A 231 -15.58 13.16 -15.06
C VAL A 231 -16.99 13.58 -14.64
N GLY A 232 -17.90 12.63 -14.45
CA GLY A 232 -19.28 12.92 -14.07
C GLY A 232 -20.23 11.72 -14.22
N PRO A 233 -21.53 11.89 -13.92
CA PRO A 233 -22.50 10.79 -13.88
C PRO A 233 -23.08 10.39 -15.24
N GLU A 234 -22.98 11.24 -16.26
CA GLU A 234 -23.53 10.96 -17.60
C GLU A 234 -22.86 9.75 -18.26
N GLY A 235 -23.65 8.93 -18.96
CA GLY A 235 -23.21 7.76 -19.75
C GLY A 235 -22.64 8.10 -21.13
N GLN A 236 -22.47 9.39 -21.43
CA GLN A 236 -21.93 9.85 -22.71
C GLN A 236 -21.27 11.21 -22.58
N HIS A 237 -20.31 11.48 -23.46
CA HIS A 237 -19.64 12.77 -23.52
C HIS A 237 -19.21 13.15 -24.94
N LEU A 238 -19.40 14.42 -25.30
CA LEU A 238 -18.98 14.99 -26.58
C LEU A 238 -17.57 15.56 -26.46
N VAL A 239 -16.58 14.82 -26.96
CA VAL A 239 -15.18 15.26 -27.03
C VAL A 239 -15.01 16.17 -28.24
N ARG A 240 -14.59 17.41 -28.02
CA ARG A 240 -14.47 18.46 -29.04
C ARG A 240 -13.02 18.73 -29.43
N ASP A 241 -12.83 19.63 -30.38
CA ASP A 241 -11.54 20.14 -30.84
C ASP A 241 -10.62 19.04 -31.39
N LEU A 242 -11.22 18.03 -32.01
CA LEU A 242 -10.53 16.92 -32.63
C LEU A 242 -10.12 17.27 -34.06
N ARG A 243 -8.91 16.88 -34.44
CA ARG A 243 -8.41 17.07 -35.80
C ARG A 243 -9.02 16.03 -36.75
N PRO A 244 -9.64 16.47 -37.87
CA PRO A 244 -10.18 15.55 -38.85
C PRO A 244 -9.12 14.59 -39.39
N GLY A 245 -9.49 13.32 -39.57
CA GLY A 245 -8.61 12.27 -40.08
C GLY A 245 -7.54 11.77 -39.12
N VAL A 246 -7.50 12.28 -37.88
CA VAL A 246 -6.54 11.82 -36.87
C VAL A 246 -7.17 10.77 -35.95
N PRO A 247 -6.54 9.60 -35.74
CA PRO A 247 -7.01 8.61 -34.79
C PRO A 247 -6.80 9.05 -33.35
N TYR A 248 -7.79 8.73 -32.52
CA TYR A 248 -7.85 8.99 -31.10
C TYR A 248 -8.26 7.71 -30.38
N THR A 249 -7.61 7.39 -29.26
CA THR A 249 -7.95 6.22 -28.44
C THR A 249 -8.65 6.64 -27.17
N PHE A 250 -9.81 6.03 -26.88
CA PHE A 250 -10.64 6.30 -25.72
C PHE A 250 -10.64 5.13 -24.75
N ARG A 251 -10.72 5.42 -23.44
CA ARG A 251 -11.04 4.44 -22.40
C ARG A 251 -11.90 5.07 -21.32
N VAL A 252 -12.78 4.29 -20.71
CA VAL A 252 -13.67 4.75 -19.64
C VAL A 252 -13.55 3.84 -18.42
N CYS A 253 -13.64 4.41 -17.22
CA CYS A 253 -13.84 3.65 -15.99
C CYS A 253 -14.95 4.30 -15.17
N CYS A 254 -15.38 3.63 -14.10
CA CYS A 254 -16.37 4.17 -13.19
C CYS A 254 -15.87 4.15 -11.75
N ARG A 255 -16.61 4.84 -10.90
CA ARG A 255 -16.46 4.81 -9.46
C ARG A 255 -17.82 4.54 -8.85
N VAL A 256 -17.84 3.56 -7.95
CA VAL A 256 -19.02 3.10 -7.23
C VAL A 256 -19.27 4.01 -6.05
N GLU A 257 -20.54 4.18 -5.67
CA GLU A 257 -20.89 4.84 -4.41
C GLU A 257 -20.21 4.14 -3.21
N GLY A 258 -19.63 4.92 -2.31
CA GLY A 258 -18.89 4.41 -1.15
C GLY A 258 -17.43 4.01 -1.40
N SER A 259 -16.97 3.97 -2.66
CA SER A 259 -15.55 3.74 -2.99
C SER A 259 -14.82 5.05 -3.31
N SER A 260 -13.59 5.22 -2.80
CA SER A 260 -12.69 6.29 -3.24
C SER A 260 -12.04 6.00 -4.59
N ASP A 261 -11.93 4.71 -4.93
CA ASP A 261 -11.07 4.22 -6.00
C ASP A 261 -11.84 4.04 -7.31
N TRP A 262 -11.16 4.30 -8.41
CA TRP A 262 -11.67 4.05 -9.75
C TRP A 262 -11.58 2.56 -10.09
N SER A 263 -12.57 2.07 -10.84
CA SER A 263 -12.59 0.71 -11.35
C SER A 263 -11.49 0.47 -12.40
N ALA A 264 -11.36 -0.80 -12.81
CA ALA A 264 -10.64 -1.15 -14.03
C ALA A 264 -11.21 -0.39 -15.24
N TRP A 265 -10.33 -0.07 -16.20
CA TRP A 265 -10.68 0.60 -17.45
C TRP A 265 -11.38 -0.33 -18.44
N SER A 266 -12.19 0.24 -19.32
CA SER A 266 -12.74 -0.41 -20.50
C SER A 266 -11.64 -0.84 -21.46
N LEU A 267 -11.99 -1.69 -22.45
CA LEU A 267 -11.13 -1.90 -23.59
C LEU A 267 -10.90 -0.57 -24.34
N PRO A 268 -9.67 -0.28 -24.79
CA PRO A 268 -9.40 0.93 -25.56
C PRO A 268 -10.14 0.93 -26.90
N ARG A 269 -10.85 2.01 -27.22
CA ARG A 269 -11.60 2.19 -28.46
C ARG A 269 -10.95 3.27 -29.32
N VAL A 270 -10.52 2.92 -30.54
CA VAL A 270 -9.99 3.90 -31.50
C VAL A 270 -11.13 4.44 -32.36
N ALA A 271 -11.19 5.76 -32.51
CA ALA A 271 -12.10 6.45 -33.41
C ALA A 271 -11.45 7.72 -33.96
N LEU A 272 -11.99 8.23 -35.05
CA LEU A 272 -11.61 9.49 -35.67
C LEU A 272 -12.84 10.15 -36.26
N THR A 273 -12.79 11.47 -36.41
CA THR A 273 -13.82 12.22 -37.13
C THR A 273 -13.28 12.61 -38.49
N HIS A 274 -14.09 12.50 -39.54
CA HIS A 274 -13.79 13.03 -40.87
C HIS A 274 -14.44 14.39 -41.09
N GLN A 275 -15.33 14.80 -40.20
CA GLN A 275 -16.11 16.01 -40.34
C GLN A 275 -15.28 17.19 -39.82
N GLU A 276 -15.04 18.18 -40.68
CA GLU A 276 -14.34 19.40 -40.28
C GLU A 276 -15.11 20.16 -39.19
N PRO A 277 -14.43 20.85 -38.26
CA PRO A 277 -15.10 21.73 -37.31
C PRO A 277 -15.96 22.75 -38.04
N PHE A 278 -17.09 23.15 -37.45
CA PHE A 278 -17.84 24.28 -37.98
C PHE A 278 -16.94 25.52 -37.98
N CYS A 279 -16.62 26.05 -39.16
CA CYS A 279 -16.00 27.37 -39.28
C CYS A 279 -16.94 28.39 -38.61
N THR A 280 -16.45 29.05 -37.55
CA THR A 280 -17.08 30.25 -36.98
C THR A 280 -16.43 31.48 -37.57
#